data_AF-A0A9D5VQ88-F1
#
_entry.id   AF-A0A9D5VQ88-F1
#
_cell.length_a   1.000
_cell.length_b   1.000
_cell.length_c   1.000
_cell.angle_alpha   90.00
_cell.angle_beta   90.00
_cell.angle_gamma   90.00
#
_symmetry.space_group_name_H-M   'P 1'
#
loop_
_entity.id
_entity.type
_entity.pdbx_description
1 polymer ?
#
loop_
_entity_poly.entity_id
_entity_poly.type
_entity_poly.pdbx_seq_one_letter_code
_entity_poly.pdbx_strand_id
1 'polypeptide(L)'
;MELKQFSHEEIQIVNNAVALAEELVINFYKISINQQVKYDIKTVADLSPNEIAHGPFAQIIRYSGQRKDRVLGSSAYDFYKICVQDHAILAIAKHENNQNGFLLFPLILYIITHELVHIIRFSRFLQNFEATEEEKLLEEKRVHAKTREILKDVDIVGLKDVFIYICP
;
A
#
# COMPACT_ATOMS: atom_id res chain seq x y z
N MET A 1 -15.64 -6.28 -18.69
CA MET A 1 -15.80 -6.67 -17.28
C MET A 1 -15.93 -5.36 -16.51
N GLU A 2 -17.00 -5.17 -15.76
CA GLU A 2 -17.23 -3.92 -15.03
C GLU A 2 -16.22 -3.81 -13.89
N LEU A 3 -15.36 -2.79 -13.93
CA LEU A 3 -14.39 -2.52 -12.88
C LEU A 3 -15.16 -1.95 -11.68
N LYS A 4 -15.38 -2.80 -10.67
CA LYS A 4 -16.00 -2.34 -9.42
C LYS A 4 -15.09 -1.32 -8.75
N GLN A 5 -15.69 -0.22 -8.30
CA GLN A 5 -15.04 0.85 -7.57
C GLN A 5 -15.63 0.92 -6.16
N PHE A 6 -14.87 1.46 -5.22
CA PHE A 6 -15.39 1.73 -3.88
C PHE A 6 -16.56 2.72 -3.91
N SER A 7 -17.58 2.47 -3.10
CA SER A 7 -18.64 3.44 -2.80
C SER A 7 -18.10 4.63 -2.01
N HIS A 8 -18.91 5.68 -1.86
CA HIS A 8 -18.51 6.84 -1.06
C HIS A 8 -18.23 6.46 0.42
N GLU A 9 -19.05 5.58 0.99
CA GLU A 9 -18.89 5.06 2.35
C GLU A 9 -17.62 4.22 2.48
N GLU A 10 -17.32 3.39 1.47
CA GLU A 10 -16.11 2.57 1.44
C GLU A 10 -14.84 3.42 1.30
N ILE A 11 -14.90 4.52 0.53
CA ILE A 11 -13.80 5.49 0.47
C ILE A 11 -13.53 6.14 1.84
N GLN A 12 -14.56 6.40 2.66
CA GLN A 12 -14.34 6.89 4.02
C GLN A 12 -13.60 5.85 4.88
N ILE A 13 -13.93 4.57 4.75
CA ILE A 13 -13.22 3.47 5.40
C ILE A 13 -11.76 3.42 4.94
N VAL A 14 -11.52 3.54 3.63
CA VAL A 14 -10.16 3.56 3.05
C VAL A 14 -9.35 4.73 3.62
N ASN A 15 -9.91 5.94 3.64
CA ASN A 15 -9.22 7.13 4.17
C ASN A 15 -8.86 6.98 5.65
N ASN A 16 -9.76 6.43 6.47
CA ASN A 16 -9.48 6.19 7.88
C ASN A 16 -8.38 5.14 8.08
N ALA A 17 -8.38 4.07 7.28
CA ALA A 17 -7.37 3.04 7.33
C ALA A 17 -5.99 3.55 6.86
N VAL A 18 -5.97 4.41 5.82
CA VAL A 18 -4.77 5.10 5.36
C VAL A 18 -4.18 5.96 6.48
N ALA A 19 -4.98 6.84 7.10
CA ALA A 19 -4.51 7.73 8.15
C ALA A 19 -3.86 6.94 9.32
N LEU A 20 -4.48 5.85 9.74
CA LEU A 20 -3.93 4.99 10.78
C LEU A 20 -2.66 4.25 10.32
N ALA A 21 -2.61 3.74 9.09
CA ALA A 21 -1.43 3.09 8.54
C ALA A 21 -0.22 4.05 8.51
N GLU A 22 -0.44 5.28 8.05
CA GLU A 22 0.59 6.33 8.02
C GLU A 22 1.13 6.61 9.42
N GLU A 23 0.24 6.82 10.39
CA GLU A 23 0.63 7.06 11.79
C GLU A 23 1.49 5.92 12.34
N LEU A 24 1.02 4.67 12.20
CA LEU A 24 1.70 3.49 12.73
C LEU A 24 3.09 3.30 12.08
N VAL A 25 3.17 3.44 10.77
CA VAL A 25 4.42 3.28 10.02
C VAL A 25 5.43 4.38 10.35
N ILE A 26 4.99 5.64 10.41
CA ILE A 26 5.83 6.78 10.80
C ILE A 26 6.36 6.57 12.22
N ASN A 27 5.50 6.16 13.15
CA ASN A 27 5.86 5.90 14.53
C ASN A 27 6.84 4.73 14.68
N PHE A 28 6.69 3.68 13.87
CA PHE A 28 7.56 2.51 13.88
C PHE A 28 8.98 2.85 13.37
N TYR A 29 9.07 3.54 12.23
CA TYR A 29 10.35 3.89 11.60
C TYR A 29 10.98 5.19 12.11
N LYS A 30 10.32 5.89 13.04
CA LYS A 30 10.73 7.18 13.61
C LYS A 30 11.05 8.20 12.51
N ILE A 31 10.18 8.29 11.50
CA ILE A 31 10.39 9.15 10.33
C ILE A 31 10.21 10.61 10.73
N SER A 32 11.22 11.41 10.50
CA SER A 32 11.13 12.87 10.65
C SER A 32 10.56 13.53 9.40
N ILE A 33 10.02 14.74 9.53
CA ILE A 33 9.46 15.55 8.42
C ILE A 33 10.46 15.68 7.25
N ASN A 34 11.76 15.83 7.55
CA ASN A 34 12.80 15.97 6.54
C ASN A 34 13.16 14.67 5.80
N GLN A 35 12.73 13.52 6.33
CA GLN A 35 12.90 12.20 5.74
C GLN A 35 11.61 11.69 5.09
N GLN A 36 10.56 12.51 5.05
CA GLN A 36 9.27 12.11 4.52
C GLN A 36 9.37 11.94 3.00
N VAL A 37 9.12 10.72 2.57
CA VAL A 37 9.04 10.35 1.16
C VAL A 37 7.73 10.91 0.59
N LYS A 38 7.78 11.40 -0.65
CA LYS A 38 6.57 11.87 -1.33
C LYS A 38 5.85 10.70 -1.97
N TYR A 39 4.61 10.49 -1.58
CA TYR A 39 3.73 9.53 -2.23
C TYR A 39 2.30 10.02 -2.27
N ASP A 40 1.49 9.33 -3.05
CA ASP A 40 0.05 9.52 -3.17
C ASP A 40 -0.64 8.16 -3.23
N ILE A 41 -1.87 8.08 -2.74
CA ILE A 41 -2.66 6.84 -2.69
C ILE A 41 -3.91 7.07 -3.53
N LYS A 42 -4.12 6.19 -4.52
CA LYS A 42 -5.19 6.33 -5.51
C LYS A 42 -5.96 5.03 -5.64
N THR A 43 -7.29 5.15 -5.64
CA THR A 43 -8.24 4.07 -5.92
C THR A 43 -8.57 4.03 -7.41
N VAL A 44 -9.22 2.98 -7.88
CA VAL A 44 -9.52 2.75 -9.31
C VAL A 44 -10.21 3.95 -9.98
N ALA A 45 -11.00 4.74 -9.24
CA ALA A 45 -11.64 5.95 -9.75
C ALA A 45 -10.65 7.01 -10.29
N ASP A 46 -9.45 7.07 -9.73
CA ASP A 46 -8.41 8.05 -10.10
C ASP A 46 -7.24 7.41 -10.88
N LEU A 47 -7.30 6.11 -11.17
CA LEU A 47 -6.25 5.39 -11.90
C LEU A 47 -6.46 5.48 -13.42
N SER A 48 -5.36 5.65 -14.15
CA SER A 48 -5.35 5.44 -15.59
C SER A 48 -5.36 3.94 -15.92
N PRO A 49 -5.80 3.53 -17.13
CA PRO A 49 -5.91 2.11 -17.49
C PRO A 49 -4.60 1.30 -17.33
N ASN A 50 -3.44 1.94 -17.50
CA ASN A 50 -2.14 1.30 -17.36
C ASN A 50 -1.72 1.09 -15.89
N GLU A 51 -2.42 1.71 -14.94
CA GLU A 51 -2.19 1.62 -13.50
C GLU A 51 -3.15 0.64 -12.82
N ILE A 52 -4.08 0.07 -13.59
CA ILE A 52 -5.01 -0.97 -13.16
C ILE A 52 -4.36 -2.33 -13.41
N ALA A 53 -4.21 -3.12 -12.34
CA ALA A 53 -3.65 -4.47 -12.41
C ALA A 53 -4.67 -5.52 -11.98
N HIS A 54 -4.51 -6.73 -12.55
CA HIS A 54 -5.26 -7.92 -12.14
C HIS A 54 -4.32 -8.87 -11.41
N GLY A 55 -4.66 -9.22 -10.17
CA GLY A 55 -3.83 -10.08 -9.32
C GLY A 55 -3.59 -9.47 -7.93
N PRO A 56 -2.85 -8.34 -7.83
CA PRO A 56 -2.55 -7.74 -6.54
C PRO A 56 -3.69 -6.85 -6.03
N PHE A 57 -3.71 -6.61 -4.71
CA PHE A 57 -4.65 -5.65 -4.09
C PHE A 57 -4.21 -4.19 -4.24
N ALA A 58 -2.91 -3.96 -4.37
CA ALA A 58 -2.32 -2.65 -4.67
C ALA A 58 -1.00 -2.85 -5.42
N GLN A 59 -0.53 -1.79 -6.08
CA GLN A 59 0.80 -1.78 -6.68
C GLN A 59 1.44 -0.41 -6.50
N ILE A 60 2.77 -0.38 -6.38
CA ILE A 60 3.53 0.87 -6.30
C ILE A 60 4.09 1.21 -7.68
N ILE A 61 3.85 2.42 -8.13
CA ILE A 61 4.48 3.00 -9.33
C ILE A 61 5.43 4.11 -8.90
N ARG A 62 6.69 4.01 -9.32
CA ARG A 62 7.70 5.04 -9.09
C ARG A 62 7.75 6.01 -10.28
N TYR A 63 7.66 7.29 -9.99
CA TYR A 63 7.88 8.38 -10.93
C TYR A 63 9.18 9.10 -10.56
N SER A 64 10.10 9.17 -11.51
CA SER A 64 11.30 10.01 -11.38
C SER A 64 11.03 11.39 -11.99
N GLY A 65 10.96 12.41 -11.15
CA GLY A 65 10.82 13.79 -11.58
C GLY A 65 12.17 14.47 -11.72
N GLN A 66 12.44 15.11 -12.86
CA GLN A 66 13.54 16.08 -12.99
C GLN A 66 12.96 17.50 -12.91
N ARG A 67 13.37 18.30 -11.92
CA ARG A 67 13.03 19.75 -11.93
C ARG A 67 13.73 20.40 -13.12
N LYS A 68 12.95 21.00 -14.04
CA LYS A 68 13.44 21.66 -15.27
C LYS A 68 14.39 22.84 -15.01
N ASP A 69 14.47 23.34 -13.78
CA ASP A 69 15.17 24.62 -13.49
C ASP A 69 16.58 24.47 -12.88
N ARG A 70 17.16 23.27 -12.78
CA ARG A 70 18.53 23.10 -12.27
C ARG A 70 19.34 22.11 -13.11
N VAL A 71 20.32 22.63 -13.84
CA VAL A 71 21.27 21.90 -14.71
C VAL A 71 22.38 21.18 -13.88
N LEU A 72 22.31 21.18 -12.55
CA LEU A 72 23.31 20.57 -11.67
C LEU A 72 22.74 19.38 -10.90
N GLY A 73 22.81 18.19 -11.52
CA GLY A 73 23.05 16.85 -10.94
C GLY A 73 22.33 16.32 -9.69
N SER A 74 21.47 17.08 -9.00
CA SER A 74 20.99 16.75 -7.64
C SER A 74 19.50 17.02 -7.41
N SER A 75 18.67 16.98 -8.47
CA SER A 75 17.22 17.25 -8.33
C SER A 75 16.34 16.22 -9.04
N ALA A 76 16.78 14.97 -9.08
CA ALA A 76 15.87 13.84 -9.24
C ALA A 76 15.20 13.61 -7.88
N TYR A 77 13.87 13.75 -7.82
CA TYR A 77 13.12 13.27 -6.65
C TYR A 77 12.26 12.10 -7.10
N ASP A 78 12.25 11.06 -6.28
CA ASP A 78 11.34 9.94 -6.45
C ASP A 78 9.99 10.29 -5.80
N PHE A 79 8.94 10.10 -6.58
CA PHE A 79 7.55 10.18 -6.13
C PHE A 79 6.92 8.81 -6.36
N TYR A 80 6.21 8.31 -5.35
CA TYR A 80 5.57 6.99 -5.42
C TYR A 80 4.06 7.14 -5.47
N LYS A 81 3.38 6.31 -6.26
CA LYS A 81 1.92 6.20 -6.24
C LYS A 81 1.54 4.80 -5.82
N ILE A 82 0.73 4.67 -4.77
CA ILE A 82 0.08 3.42 -4.39
C ILE A 82 -1.25 3.35 -5.16
N CYS A 83 -1.33 2.43 -6.10
CA CYS A 83 -2.51 2.19 -6.93
C CYS A 83 -3.33 1.05 -6.33
N VAL A 84 -4.34 1.39 -5.53
CA VAL A 84 -5.27 0.45 -4.88
C VAL A 84 -6.23 -0.12 -5.92
N GLN A 85 -6.40 -1.45 -5.91
CA GLN A 85 -7.21 -2.20 -6.87
C GLN A 85 -8.57 -2.56 -6.25
N ASP A 86 -9.50 -1.61 -6.23
CA ASP A 86 -10.84 -1.70 -5.63
C ASP A 86 -11.54 -3.03 -5.97
N HIS A 87 -11.55 -3.41 -7.26
CA HIS A 87 -12.19 -4.65 -7.73
C HIS A 87 -11.62 -5.91 -7.07
N ALA A 88 -10.32 -5.95 -6.81
CA ALA A 88 -9.67 -7.10 -6.19
C ALA A 88 -9.99 -7.18 -4.70
N ILE A 89 -10.04 -6.03 -4.03
CA ILE A 89 -10.34 -5.94 -2.59
C ILE A 89 -11.82 -6.26 -2.33
N LEU A 90 -12.72 -5.65 -3.11
CA LEU A 90 -14.17 -5.87 -3.00
C LEU A 90 -14.57 -7.33 -3.32
N ALA A 91 -13.76 -8.07 -4.07
CA ALA A 91 -14.01 -9.48 -4.34
C ALA A 91 -13.89 -10.37 -3.09
N ILE A 92 -13.11 -9.94 -2.08
CA ILE A 92 -12.85 -10.71 -0.86
C ILE A 92 -13.37 -10.03 0.42
N ALA A 93 -13.83 -8.78 0.34
CA ALA A 93 -14.45 -8.07 1.45
C ALA A 93 -15.84 -8.63 1.79
N LYS A 94 -16.26 -8.50 3.06
CA LYS A 94 -17.63 -8.79 3.49
C LYS A 94 -18.57 -7.78 2.86
N HIS A 95 -19.51 -8.27 2.07
CA HIS A 95 -20.68 -7.52 1.61
C HIS A 95 -21.95 -8.27 2.01
N GLU A 96 -23.11 -7.64 1.80
CA GLU A 96 -24.43 -8.24 2.06
C GLU A 96 -24.55 -9.66 1.50
N ASN A 97 -23.91 -9.93 0.34
CA ASN A 97 -23.91 -11.23 -0.34
C ASN A 97 -22.74 -12.18 0.03
N ASN A 98 -21.80 -11.77 0.90
CA ASN A 98 -20.64 -12.58 1.30
C ASN A 98 -20.31 -12.40 2.80
N GLN A 99 -21.04 -13.13 3.65
CA GLN A 99 -20.86 -13.09 5.11
C GLN A 99 -19.52 -13.67 5.59
N ASN A 100 -18.81 -14.41 4.72
CA ASN A 100 -17.53 -15.07 5.01
C ASN A 100 -16.30 -14.29 4.50
N GLY A 101 -16.47 -13.06 3.99
CA GLY A 101 -15.36 -12.20 3.56
C GLY A 101 -14.56 -11.57 4.71
N PHE A 102 -13.66 -10.65 4.40
CA PHE A 102 -12.93 -9.85 5.40
C PHE A 102 -13.60 -8.51 5.67
N LEU A 103 -13.50 -7.99 6.89
CA LEU A 103 -13.90 -6.60 7.14
C LEU A 103 -13.01 -5.67 6.30
N LEU A 104 -13.61 -4.70 5.61
CA LEU A 104 -12.88 -3.83 4.69
C LEU A 104 -11.77 -3.04 5.40
N PHE A 105 -12.06 -2.50 6.59
CA PHE A 105 -11.10 -1.70 7.35
C PHE A 105 -9.78 -2.43 7.65
N PRO A 106 -9.75 -3.58 8.35
CA PRO A 106 -8.49 -4.29 8.62
C PRO A 106 -7.78 -4.78 7.35
N LEU A 107 -8.54 -5.11 6.29
CA LEU A 107 -7.95 -5.50 5.00
C LEU A 107 -7.20 -4.33 4.37
N ILE A 108 -7.82 -3.16 4.26
CA ILE A 108 -7.16 -1.94 3.75
C ILE A 108 -5.99 -1.55 4.64
N LEU A 109 -6.16 -1.58 5.96
CA LEU A 109 -5.10 -1.23 6.90
C LEU A 109 -3.85 -2.10 6.67
N TYR A 110 -4.03 -3.41 6.48
CA TYR A 110 -2.92 -4.31 6.15
C TYR A 110 -2.26 -3.94 4.82
N ILE A 111 -3.06 -3.80 3.75
CA ILE A 111 -2.56 -3.50 2.40
C ILE A 111 -1.77 -2.20 2.40
N ILE A 112 -2.33 -1.10 2.94
CA ILE A 112 -1.65 0.19 2.94
C ILE A 112 -0.40 0.16 3.81
N THR A 113 -0.44 -0.49 4.98
CA THR A 113 0.77 -0.65 5.81
C THR A 113 1.87 -1.40 5.04
N HIS A 114 1.51 -2.46 4.29
CA HIS A 114 2.44 -3.22 3.45
C HIS A 114 3.08 -2.35 2.37
N GLU A 115 2.28 -1.61 1.60
CA GLU A 115 2.81 -0.73 0.55
C GLU A 115 3.65 0.43 1.11
N LEU A 116 3.29 1.00 2.26
CA LEU A 116 4.09 2.03 2.92
C LEU A 116 5.45 1.50 3.38
N VAL A 117 5.51 0.26 3.87
CA VAL A 117 6.77 -0.41 4.21
C VAL A 117 7.64 -0.59 2.96
N HIS A 118 7.05 -0.98 1.82
CA HIS A 118 7.77 -1.01 0.54
C HIS A 118 8.34 0.37 0.17
N ILE A 119 7.54 1.43 0.20
CA ILE A 119 7.98 2.80 -0.13
C ILE A 119 9.17 3.21 0.74
N ILE A 120 9.12 2.97 2.05
CA ILE A 120 10.22 3.31 2.95
C ILE A 120 11.49 2.53 2.58
N ARG A 121 11.34 1.25 2.26
CA ARG A 121 12.49 0.39 1.91
C ARG A 121 13.09 0.78 0.56
N PHE A 122 12.27 1.09 -0.44
CA PHE A 122 12.72 1.63 -1.72
C PHE A 122 13.43 2.99 -1.56
N SER A 123 12.85 3.91 -0.79
CA SER A 123 13.41 5.26 -0.59
C SER A 123 14.76 5.27 0.14
N ARG A 124 15.01 4.25 0.97
CA ARG A 124 16.27 4.06 1.70
C ARG A 124 17.28 3.21 0.91
N PHE A 125 17.01 2.92 -0.36
CA PHE A 125 17.82 2.05 -1.23
C PHE A 125 18.07 0.66 -0.62
N LEU A 126 17.15 0.18 0.23
CA LEU A 126 17.25 -1.15 0.86
C LEU A 126 16.80 -2.27 -0.07
N GLN A 127 16.17 -1.91 -1.20
CA GLN A 127 15.77 -2.81 -2.27
C GLN A 127 15.78 -2.08 -3.62
N ASN A 128 16.21 -2.76 -4.68
CA ASN A 128 16.09 -2.26 -6.05
C ASN A 128 14.69 -2.49 -6.60
N PHE A 129 14.15 -1.50 -7.30
CA PHE A 129 12.85 -1.62 -8.00
C PHE A 129 12.93 -2.62 -9.18
N GLU A 130 14.11 -2.68 -9.82
CA GLU A 130 14.45 -3.64 -10.87
C GLU A 130 15.27 -4.79 -10.27
N ALA A 131 14.59 -5.66 -9.52
CA ALA A 131 15.17 -6.83 -8.89
C ALA A 131 14.78 -8.12 -9.62
N THR A 132 15.56 -9.19 -9.45
CA THR A 132 15.19 -10.52 -9.92
C THR A 132 13.97 -11.05 -9.17
N GLU A 133 13.27 -12.03 -9.73
CA GLU A 133 12.08 -12.62 -9.08
C GLU A 133 12.41 -13.25 -7.71
N GLU A 134 13.60 -13.83 -7.55
CA GLU A 134 14.06 -14.36 -6.27
C GLU A 134 14.25 -13.25 -5.22
N GLU A 135 14.89 -12.15 -5.61
CA GLU A 135 15.08 -10.98 -4.73
C GLU A 135 13.75 -10.32 -4.35
N LYS A 136 12.80 -10.23 -5.29
CA LYS A 136 11.44 -9.75 -5.02
C LYS A 136 10.73 -10.66 -4.02
N LEU A 137 10.81 -11.99 -4.17
CA LEU A 137 10.19 -12.93 -3.24
C LEU A 137 10.79 -12.82 -1.82
N LEU A 138 12.11 -12.66 -1.71
CA LEU A 138 12.76 -12.42 -0.42
C LEU A 138 12.32 -11.09 0.19
N GLU A 139 12.12 -10.07 -0.63
CA GLU A 139 11.62 -8.79 -0.18
C GLU A 139 10.18 -8.86 0.33
N GLU A 140 9.25 -9.46 -0.43
CA GLU A 140 7.87 -9.65 0.01
C GLU A 140 7.79 -10.32 1.38
N LYS A 141 8.60 -11.36 1.62
CA LYS A 141 8.69 -12.02 2.94
C LYS A 141 9.11 -11.06 4.04
N ARG A 142 10.08 -10.18 3.79
CA ARG A 142 10.55 -9.19 4.77
C ARG A 142 9.49 -8.13 5.03
N VAL A 143 8.82 -7.65 3.98
CA VAL A 143 7.76 -6.66 4.10
C VAL A 143 6.60 -7.23 4.89
N HIS A 144 6.09 -8.42 4.56
CA HIS A 144 5.05 -9.08 5.34
C HIS A 144 5.42 -9.24 6.83
N ALA A 145 6.67 -9.60 7.13
CA ALA A 145 7.14 -9.71 8.51
C ALA A 145 7.11 -8.35 9.23
N LYS A 146 7.53 -7.26 8.56
CA LYS A 146 7.50 -5.91 9.13
C LYS A 146 6.08 -5.35 9.27
N THR A 147 5.22 -5.58 8.27
CA THR A 147 3.79 -5.25 8.34
C THR A 147 3.14 -5.90 9.55
N ARG A 148 3.40 -7.20 9.79
CA ARG A 148 2.93 -7.88 11.01
C ARG A 148 3.51 -7.27 12.28
N GLU A 149 4.79 -6.95 12.30
CA GLU A 149 5.42 -6.34 13.48
C GLU A 149 4.82 -4.97 13.84
N ILE A 150 4.44 -4.18 12.83
CA ILE A 150 3.78 -2.88 13.02
C ILE A 150 2.34 -3.09 13.54
N LEU A 151 1.65 -4.09 13.01
CA LEU A 151 0.21 -4.27 13.25
C LEU A 151 -0.13 -5.25 14.39
N LYS A 152 0.83 -6.02 14.92
CA LYS A 152 0.57 -7.09 15.92
C LYS A 152 -0.05 -6.58 17.23
N ASP A 153 0.27 -5.35 17.63
CA ASP A 153 -0.17 -4.76 18.89
C ASP A 153 -1.40 -3.85 18.70
N VAL A 154 -1.96 -3.79 17.49
CA VAL A 154 -3.13 -2.98 17.16
C VAL A 154 -4.40 -3.81 17.40
N ASP A 155 -5.25 -3.34 18.33
CA ASP A 155 -6.49 -4.02 18.68
C ASP A 155 -7.63 -3.68 17.70
N ILE A 156 -7.65 -4.35 16.55
CA ILE A 156 -8.70 -4.22 15.54
C ILE A 156 -9.33 -5.58 15.26
N VAL A 157 -10.66 -5.61 15.35
CA VAL A 157 -11.47 -6.79 15.01
C VAL A 157 -11.23 -7.20 13.55
N GLY A 158 -10.97 -8.48 13.33
CA GLY A 158 -10.77 -9.07 11.99
C GLY A 158 -9.35 -8.96 11.43
N LEU A 159 -8.44 -8.25 12.09
CA LEU A 159 -7.05 -8.10 11.61
C LEU A 159 -6.27 -9.43 11.64
N LYS A 160 -6.54 -10.29 12.63
CA LYS A 160 -5.95 -11.63 12.73
C LYS A 160 -6.30 -12.51 11.53
N ASP A 161 -7.54 -12.42 11.05
CA ASP A 161 -8.00 -13.19 9.88
C ASP A 161 -7.24 -12.76 8.63
N VAL A 162 -6.98 -11.45 8.48
CA VAL A 162 -6.20 -10.90 7.37
C VAL A 162 -4.77 -11.41 7.39
N PHE A 163 -4.12 -11.52 8.56
CA PHE A 163 -2.77 -12.07 8.66
C PHE A 163 -2.69 -13.52 8.19
N ILE A 164 -3.68 -14.35 8.55
CA ILE A 164 -3.75 -15.77 8.17
C ILE A 164 -3.92 -15.91 6.66
N TYR A 165 -4.70 -15.02 6.04
CA TYR A 165 -5.02 -15.09 4.62
C TYR A 165 -3.90 -14.58 3.70
N ILE A 166 -3.34 -13.40 3.98
CA ILE A 166 -2.42 -12.73 3.04
C ILE A 166 -1.00 -13.30 3.10
N CYS A 167 -0.58 -13.83 4.25
CA CYS A 167 0.73 -14.45 4.39
C CYS A 167 0.62 -15.69 5.28
N PRO A 168 0.08 -16.81 4.74
CA PRO A 168 -0.04 -18.08 5.45
C PRO A 168 1.31 -18.70 5.83
#